data_AF-A0AAD7R544-F1
#
_entry.id   AF-A0AAD7R544-F1
#
_cell.length_a   1.000
_cell.length_b   1.000
_cell.length_c   1.000
_cell.angle_alpha   90.00
_cell.angle_beta   90.00
_cell.angle_gamma   90.00
#
_symmetry.space_group_name_H-M   'P 1'
#
loop_
_entity.id
_entity.type
_entity.pdbx_description
1 polymer ?
#
loop_
_entity_poly.entity_id
_entity_poly.type
_entity_poly.pdbx_seq_one_letter_code
_entity_poly.pdbx_strand_id
1 'polypeptide(L)'
;MRRYAADISSLAEEFQQRFRDFAAIEKEITLFPSPFSVDPDDAPDHLQLELIELQCGAECRSRHQQLLLSTFTASWIKAGSKRFEHLLRKC
;
A
#
# COMPACT_ATOMS: atom_id res chain seq x y z
N MET A 1 15.10 19.42 -26.69
CA MET A 1 15.09 18.30 -25.73
C MET A 1 14.72 16.98 -26.44
N ARG A 2 15.65 16.33 -27.15
CA ARG A 2 15.37 15.05 -27.84
C ARG A 2 16.47 13.98 -27.66
N ARG A 3 17.62 14.33 -27.07
CA ARG A 3 18.81 13.46 -27.04
C ARG A 3 18.60 12.16 -26.26
N TYR A 4 17.65 12.13 -25.33
CA TYR A 4 17.37 10.98 -24.46
C TYR A 4 15.93 10.48 -24.59
N ALA A 5 15.16 10.99 -25.55
CA ALA A 5 13.73 10.67 -25.63
C ALA A 5 13.49 9.17 -25.86
N ALA A 6 14.32 8.55 -26.71
CA ALA A 6 14.28 7.11 -26.97
C ALA A 6 14.69 6.31 -25.72
N ASP A 7 15.80 6.71 -25.07
CA ASP A 7 16.32 6.02 -23.88
C ASP A 7 15.33 6.09 -22.70
N ILE A 8 14.70 7.25 -22.49
CA ILE A 8 13.67 7.44 -21.46
C ILE A 8 12.44 6.59 -21.76
N SER A 9 12.01 6.52 -23.02
CA SER A 9 10.85 5.71 -23.41
C SER A 9 11.12 4.21 -23.20
N SER A 10 12.31 3.74 -23.60
CA SER A 10 12.76 2.36 -23.37
C SER A 10 12.80 2.03 -21.87
N LEU A 11 13.37 2.92 -21.05
CA LEU A 11 13.43 2.73 -19.61
C LEU A 11 12.03 2.68 -18.97
N ALA A 12 11.09 3.51 -19.45
CA ALA A 12 9.72 3.50 -18.98
C ALA A 12 8.99 2.20 -19.32
N GLU A 13 9.19 1.67 -20.55
CA GLU A 13 8.65 0.37 -20.94
C GLU A 13 9.22 -0.77 -20.10
N GLU A 14 10.54 -0.79 -19.87
CA GLU A 14 11.16 -1.78 -18.98
C GLU A 14 10.62 -1.70 -17.56
N PHE A 15 10.40 -0.49 -17.03
CA PHE A 15 9.80 -0.29 -15.72
C PHE A 15 8.37 -0.86 -15.69
N GLN A 16 7.53 -0.52 -16.66
CA GLN A 16 6.17 -1.05 -16.75
C GLN A 16 6.14 -2.57 -16.89
N GLN A 17 7.09 -3.18 -17.61
CA GLN A 17 7.21 -4.64 -17.71
C GLN A 17 7.59 -5.27 -16.37
N ARG A 18 8.62 -4.75 -15.69
CA ARG A 18 9.10 -5.28 -14.41
C ARG A 18 8.08 -5.12 -13.29
N PHE A 19 7.33 -4.02 -13.30
CA PHE A 19 6.28 -3.71 -12.33
C PHE A 19 4.88 -4.04 -12.86
N ARG A 20 4.74 -4.88 -13.90
CA ARG A 20 3.41 -5.24 -14.42
C ARG A 20 2.54 -5.89 -13.36
N ASP A 21 3.16 -6.70 -12.50
CA ASP A 21 2.46 -7.39 -11.40
C ASP A 21 1.99 -6.40 -10.32
N PHE A 22 2.59 -5.21 -10.23
CA PHE A 22 2.15 -4.16 -9.30
C PHE A 22 0.77 -3.63 -9.66
N ALA A 23 0.36 -3.66 -10.93
CA ALA A 23 -1.01 -3.31 -11.31
C ALA A 23 -2.05 -4.24 -10.67
N ALA A 24 -1.70 -5.52 -10.46
CA ALA A 24 -2.60 -6.48 -9.81
C ALA A 24 -2.75 -6.23 -8.31
N ILE A 25 -1.73 -5.65 -7.66
CA ILE A 25 -1.70 -5.33 -6.23
C ILE A 25 -1.81 -3.82 -5.96
N GLU A 26 -2.11 -3.01 -6.97
CA GLU A 26 -2.07 -1.54 -6.89
C GLU A 26 -3.03 -1.05 -5.83
N LYS A 27 -4.26 -1.57 -5.81
CA LYS A 27 -5.27 -1.26 -4.79
C LYS A 27 -4.75 -1.53 -3.38
N GLU A 28 -4.06 -2.64 -3.19
CA GLU A 28 -3.49 -3.05 -1.90
C GLU A 28 -2.34 -2.11 -1.50
N ILE A 29 -1.48 -1.73 -2.43
CA ILE A 29 -0.38 -0.77 -2.19
C ILE A 29 -0.92 0.62 -1.87
N THR A 30 -1.96 1.08 -2.56
CA THR A 30 -2.56 2.41 -2.34
C THR A 30 -3.38 2.52 -1.05
N LEU A 31 -3.72 1.39 -0.43
CA LEU A 31 -4.44 1.34 0.85
C LEU A 31 -3.57 1.83 2.01
N PHE A 32 -2.29 1.41 2.04
CA PHE A 32 -1.39 1.67 3.18
C PHE A 32 -1.00 3.12 3.42
N PRO A 33 -0.81 3.98 2.40
CA PRO A 33 -0.49 5.39 2.61
C PRO A 33 -1.62 6.19 3.25
N SER A 34 -2.87 5.73 3.13
CA SER A 34 -4.04 6.50 3.59
C SER A 34 -5.20 5.62 4.06
N PRO A 35 -4.96 4.68 5.00
CA PRO A 35 -5.96 3.70 5.41
C PRO A 35 -7.15 4.33 6.14
N PHE A 36 -7.04 5.57 6.61
CA PHE A 36 -8.13 6.28 7.29
C PHE A 36 -8.99 7.16 6.37
N SER A 37 -8.62 7.26 5.08
CA SER A 37 -9.30 8.05 4.06
C SER A 37 -9.98 7.19 2.98
N VAL A 38 -9.78 5.87 3.04
CA VAL A 38 -10.37 4.89 2.11
C VAL A 38 -11.68 4.39 2.67
N ASP A 39 -12.72 4.33 1.84
CA ASP A 39 -13.97 3.65 2.18
C ASP A 39 -13.72 2.13 2.24
N PRO A 40 -14.08 1.43 3.34
CA PRO A 40 -14.00 -0.02 3.40
C PRO A 40 -14.66 -0.75 2.24
N ASP A 41 -15.73 -0.21 1.66
CA ASP A 41 -16.43 -0.82 0.52
C ASP A 41 -15.61 -0.76 -0.77
N ASP A 42 -14.68 0.19 -0.89
CA ASP A 42 -13.77 0.34 -2.04
C ASP A 42 -12.50 -0.53 -1.91
N ALA A 43 -12.24 -1.08 -0.71
CA ALA A 43 -11.09 -1.94 -0.46
C ALA A 43 -11.31 -3.36 -1.02
N PRO A 44 -10.22 -4.10 -1.35
CA PRO A 44 -10.33 -5.50 -1.74
C PRO A 44 -11.07 -6.33 -0.69
N ASP A 45 -12.01 -7.19 -1.10
CA ASP A 45 -12.90 -7.97 -0.23
C ASP A 45 -12.17 -8.66 0.93
N HIS A 46 -10.98 -9.20 0.65
CA HIS A 46 -10.18 -9.94 1.62
C HIS A 46 -9.53 -9.05 2.70
N LEU A 47 -9.55 -7.73 2.54
CA LEU A 47 -8.95 -6.73 3.45
C LEU A 47 -10.00 -5.82 4.13
N GLN A 48 -11.26 -5.85 3.68
CA GLN A 48 -12.30 -4.93 4.18
C GLN A 48 -12.45 -5.00 5.71
N LEU A 49 -12.50 -6.21 6.28
CA LEU A 49 -12.63 -6.40 7.73
C LEU A 49 -11.43 -5.84 8.49
N GLU A 50 -10.21 -6.00 7.97
CA GLU A 50 -9.00 -5.53 8.65
C GLU A 50 -8.87 -4.00 8.55
N LEU A 51 -9.32 -3.42 7.42
CA LEU A 51 -9.42 -1.98 7.27
C LEU A 51 -10.43 -1.40 8.27
N ILE A 52 -11.59 -2.05 8.45
CA ILE A 52 -12.61 -1.64 9.44
C ILE A 52 -12.03 -1.70 10.85
N GLU A 53 -11.39 -2.83 11.24
CA GLU A 53 -10.75 -2.98 12.55
C GLU A 53 -9.72 -1.88 12.81
N LEU A 54 -8.89 -1.57 11.80
CA LEU A 54 -7.90 -0.51 11.86
C LEU A 54 -8.54 0.87 12.03
N GLN A 55 -9.59 1.17 11.27
CA GLN A 55 -10.27 2.47 11.27
C GLN A 55 -11.10 2.72 12.53
N CYS A 56 -11.66 1.67 13.13
CA CYS A 56 -12.40 1.74 14.41
C CYS A 56 -11.49 2.06 15.60
N GLY A 57 -10.18 1.79 15.51
CA GLY A 57 -9.22 2.10 16.56
C GLY A 57 -8.86 3.59 16.62
N ALA A 58 -9.45 4.34 17.55
CA ALA A 58 -9.11 5.75 17.78
C ALA A 58 -7.61 5.96 18.07
N GLU A 59 -6.99 5.03 18.80
CA GLU A 59 -5.55 5.02 19.06
C GLU A 59 -4.73 4.79 17.77
N CYS A 60 -5.20 3.91 16.88
CA CYS A 60 -4.53 3.63 15.61
C CYS A 60 -4.49 4.87 14.70
N ARG A 61 -5.58 5.64 14.66
CA ARG A 61 -5.64 6.91 13.92
C ARG A 61 -4.64 7.94 14.46
N SER A 62 -4.59 8.10 15.79
CA SER A 62 -3.63 8.99 16.44
C SER A 62 -2.19 8.58 16.12
N ARG A 63 -1.89 7.28 16.23
CA ARG A 63 -0.56 6.75 15.97
C ARG A 63 -0.14 6.91 14.50
N HIS A 64 -1.06 6.73 13.56
CA HIS A 64 -0.80 6.96 12.13
C HIS A 64 -0.44 8.42 11.83
N GLN A 65 -1.04 9.39 12.53
CA GLN A 65 -0.73 10.81 12.37
C GLN A 65 0.58 11.22 13.03
N GLN A 66 0.98 10.54 14.09
CA GLN A 66 2.16 10.88 14.90
C GLN A 66 3.44 10.15 14.49
N LEU A 67 3.31 8.97 13.88
CA LEU A 67 4.43 8.12 13.47
C LEU A 67 4.69 8.25 11.97
N LEU A 68 5.93 7.99 11.56
CA LEU A 68 6.22 7.78 10.14
C LEU A 68 5.43 6.57 9.63
N LEU A 69 5.00 6.64 8.37
CA LEU A 69 4.23 5.57 7.73
C LEU A 69 4.92 4.21 7.89
N SER A 70 6.23 4.15 7.67
CA SER A 70 7.03 2.91 7.81
C SER A 70 7.06 2.37 9.24
N THR A 71 7.08 3.25 10.25
CA THR A 71 7.10 2.86 11.66
C THR A 71 5.72 2.40 12.12
N PHE A 72 4.68 3.09 11.66
CA PHE A 72 3.29 2.71 11.91
C PHE A 72 2.96 1.34 11.30
N THR A 73 3.22 1.15 9.99
CA THR A 73 2.94 -0.11 9.29
C THR A 73 3.68 -1.27 9.95
N ALA A 74 4.98 -1.11 10.23
CA ALA A 74 5.77 -2.11 10.94
C ALA A 74 5.20 -2.48 12.32
N SER A 75 4.72 -1.50 13.09
CA SER A 75 4.09 -1.77 14.38
C SER A 75 2.74 -2.46 14.25
N TRP A 76 1.96 -2.10 13.23
CA TRP A 76 0.63 -2.65 13.00
C TRP A 76 0.68 -4.11 12.53
N ILE A 77 1.62 -4.45 11.65
CA ILE A 77 1.91 -5.83 11.26
C ILE A 77 2.32 -6.66 12.49
N LYS A 78 3.22 -6.12 13.33
CA LYS A 78 3.68 -6.79 14.56
C LYS A 78 2.55 -6.98 15.60
N ALA A 79 1.55 -6.11 15.60
CA ALA A 79 0.42 -6.16 16.54
C ALA A 79 -0.59 -7.28 16.23
N GLY A 80 -0.40 -8.04 15.14
CA GLY A 80 -1.19 -9.25 14.87
C GLY A 80 -1.98 -9.23 13.57
N SER A 81 -1.80 -8.25 12.69
CA SER A 81 -2.38 -8.28 11.33
C SER A 81 -1.63 -9.29 10.44
N LYS A 82 -1.69 -10.58 10.81
CA LYS A 82 -1.03 -11.70 10.10
C LYS A 82 -1.53 -11.87 8.66
N ARG A 83 -2.68 -11.29 8.33
CA ARG A 83 -3.27 -11.35 6.99
C ARG A 83 -2.67 -10.36 6.00
N PHE A 84 -2.07 -9.24 6.43
CA PHE A 84 -1.28 -8.37 5.52
C PHE A 84 0.15 -8.89 5.25
N GLU A 85 0.63 -9.92 5.95
CA GLU A 85 2.00 -10.46 5.75
C GLU A 85 2.26 -10.90 4.31
N HIS A 86 1.25 -11.40 3.61
CA HIS A 86 1.39 -11.86 2.22
C HIS A 86 1.60 -10.72 1.21
N LEU A 87 1.16 -9.50 1.53
CA LEU A 87 1.32 -8.31 0.68
C LEU A 87 2.73 -7.72 0.78
N LEU A 88 3.37 -7.87 1.94
CA LEU A 88 4.71 -7.35 2.20
C LEU A 88 5.83 -8.28 1.73
N ARG A 89 5.52 -9.54 1.39
CA ARG A 89 6.48 -10.46 0.75
C ARG A 89 6.68 -10.20 -0.74
N LYS A 90 5.81 -9.41 -1.37
CA LYS A 90 5.82 -9.13 -2.82
C LYS A 90 6.44 -7.79 -3.19
N CYS A 91 6.79 -6.96 -2.21
CA CYS A 91 7.63 -5.76 -2.36
C CYS A 91 9.05 -6.05 -1.86
#